data_AF-A0A9N9BRC6-F1
#
_entry.id   AF-A0A9N9BRC6-F1
#
_cell.length_a   1.000
_cell.length_b   1.000
_cell.length_c   1.000
_cell.angle_alpha   90.00
_cell.angle_beta   90.00
_cell.angle_gamma   90.00
#
_symmetry.space_group_name_H-M   'P 1'
#
loop_
_entity.id
_entity.type
_entity.pdbx_description
1 polymer ?
#
loop_
_entity_poly.entity_id
_entity_poly.type
_entity_poly.pdbx_seq_one_letter_code
_entity_poly.pdbx_strand_id
1 'polypeptide(L)'
;LELILRSLPEDCIFNLVSFGSNFTSLFPESKPYAEETFKIALDHAKSMDASYGGTEILSVLQWVLQTSQDKRKEYIDFPTAIFVLTDGQVYNVDQIVNLISDSLSKRNDQLRLFSLGIGDSVSHNLVESISRAGKGYAQFVTTQERMDKKIIGMLKNAVKPPIKDYKITWIDEKSSTNNDDKPSASSFINFFKKLSSDAAITSSLKYCSTPYKIPILYSGVRFIIYCFLSKEVSPPKHIILEATCDDGPIHLEVPIDPVTLQGSKIHTLGARKMIQEFEEGSSYLHQIMQSNDDNNLDQRIVREQIVDLGKRFSLASRYTRLNLQISEAKITPKSELQPAPYASRCFSPIPRQPSDLYAMSAIGCKVSEASLYLDPVVSCSVSMNLASHISFEEESFKSDGNDDENEESSFNVKHVENIEILYNFLRLQSYDGKFLASKEFYKYFDDSGDKINNNLKKSIPKAEEENKLIKEEIWTTSIAIKYLEIVLFPKFKEESEICFEKAMKILKKLVIENGDGCKGNNSEEKVKWVLEKAEEWITKWVNES
;
A
#
# COMPACT_ATOMS: atom_id res chain seq x y z
N LEU A 1 7.90 -11.47 0.25
CA LEU A 1 7.86 -11.82 1.69
C LEU A 1 9.23 -11.81 2.35
N GLU A 2 10.27 -12.44 1.78
CA GLU A 2 11.62 -12.49 2.38
C GLU A 2 12.12 -11.12 2.87
N LEU A 3 11.94 -10.08 2.05
CA LEU A 3 12.32 -8.70 2.40
C LEU A 3 11.58 -8.18 3.63
N ILE A 4 10.27 -8.39 3.72
CA ILE A 4 9.44 -7.94 4.86
C ILE A 4 9.94 -8.60 6.15
N LEU A 5 10.15 -9.93 6.12
CA LEU A 5 10.61 -10.68 7.29
C LEU A 5 11.94 -10.13 7.82
N ARG A 6 12.88 -9.82 6.92
CA ARG A 6 14.18 -9.23 7.29
C ARG A 6 14.05 -7.80 7.82
N SER A 7 13.01 -7.09 7.43
CA SER A 7 12.74 -5.70 7.86
C SER A 7 11.85 -5.60 9.12
N LEU A 8 11.34 -6.69 9.69
CA LEU A 8 10.53 -6.64 10.91
C LEU A 8 11.34 -6.16 12.14
N PRO A 9 10.82 -5.28 13.01
CA PRO A 9 11.54 -4.88 14.23
C PRO A 9 11.94 -6.08 15.13
N GLU A 10 13.07 -5.97 15.85
CA GLU A 10 13.52 -7.01 16.81
C GLU A 10 12.47 -7.26 17.90
N ASP A 11 11.88 -6.17 18.39
CA ASP A 11 10.97 -6.17 19.53
C ASP A 11 9.51 -6.33 19.09
N CYS A 12 9.23 -7.28 18.19
CA CYS A 12 7.87 -7.55 17.73
C CYS A 12 7.47 -9.03 17.82
N ILE A 13 6.17 -9.26 17.78
CA ILE A 13 5.58 -10.58 17.53
C ILE A 13 4.96 -10.58 16.13
N PHE A 14 4.98 -11.72 15.45
CA PHE A 14 4.46 -11.82 14.09
C PHE A 14 3.81 -13.17 13.83
N ASN A 15 2.99 -13.21 12.78
CA ASN A 15 2.45 -14.42 12.19
C ASN A 15 2.28 -14.21 10.68
N LEU A 16 2.24 -15.29 9.93
CA LEU A 16 1.97 -15.28 8.49
C LEU A 16 0.75 -16.15 8.22
N VAL A 17 -0.19 -15.64 7.43
CA VAL A 17 -1.44 -16.33 7.12
C VAL A 17 -1.62 -16.36 5.62
N SER A 18 -1.74 -17.57 5.08
CA SER A 18 -1.98 -17.84 3.67
C SER A 18 -3.46 -18.13 3.46
N PHE A 19 -4.06 -17.59 2.41
CA PHE A 19 -5.49 -17.77 2.17
C PHE A 19 -5.84 -17.94 0.69
N GLY A 20 -6.98 -18.57 0.47
CA GLY A 20 -7.69 -18.68 -0.80
C GLY A 20 -9.12 -19.13 -0.52
N SER A 21 -9.55 -20.30 -0.98
CA SER A 21 -10.82 -20.93 -0.56
C SER A 21 -10.79 -21.41 0.90
N ASN A 22 -9.61 -21.77 1.39
CA ASN A 22 -9.33 -22.07 2.80
C ASN A 22 -8.18 -21.16 3.29
N PHE A 23 -7.78 -21.27 4.55
CA PHE A 23 -6.60 -20.57 5.04
C PHE A 23 -5.77 -21.43 5.99
N THR A 24 -4.48 -21.10 6.10
CA THR A 24 -3.58 -21.67 7.07
C THR A 24 -2.74 -20.56 7.70
N SER A 25 -2.37 -20.74 8.97
CA SER A 25 -1.44 -19.87 9.66
C SER A 25 -0.11 -20.59 9.86
N LEU A 26 0.99 -19.86 9.71
CA LEU A 26 2.34 -20.37 9.97
C LEU A 26 2.49 -20.82 11.42
N PHE A 27 1.96 -20.01 12.34
CA PHE A 27 1.89 -20.32 13.76
C PHE A 27 0.44 -20.34 14.24
N PRO A 28 0.08 -21.18 15.23
CA PRO A 28 -1.25 -21.13 15.85
C PRO A 28 -1.57 -19.77 16.49
N GLU A 29 -0.54 -19.14 17.06
CA GLU A 29 -0.58 -17.80 17.65
C GLU A 29 0.70 -17.04 17.26
N SER A 30 0.64 -15.71 17.27
CA SER A 30 1.81 -14.88 16.97
C SER A 30 2.99 -15.21 17.87
N LYS A 31 4.17 -15.31 17.27
CA LYS A 31 5.42 -15.65 17.96
C LYS A 31 6.38 -14.46 18.00
N PRO A 32 7.22 -14.33 19.05
CA PRO A 32 8.31 -13.37 19.05
C PRO A 32 9.20 -13.53 17.83
N TYR A 33 9.65 -12.40 17.29
CA TYR A 33 10.61 -12.36 16.20
C TYR A 33 12.01 -12.72 16.73
N ALA A 34 12.41 -13.96 16.50
CA ALA A 34 13.65 -14.56 16.98
C ALA A 34 14.29 -15.41 15.86
N GLU A 35 15.53 -15.86 16.05
CA GLU A 35 16.27 -16.61 15.02
C GLU A 35 15.50 -17.83 14.50
N GLU A 36 14.96 -18.65 15.41
CA GLU A 36 14.24 -19.88 15.06
C GLU A 36 12.92 -19.58 14.32
N THR A 37 12.13 -18.63 14.83
CA THR A 37 10.84 -18.26 14.22
C THR A 37 11.03 -17.55 12.89
N PHE A 38 12.07 -16.73 12.76
CA PHE A 38 12.48 -16.10 11.51
C PHE A 38 12.88 -17.13 10.46
N LYS A 39 13.71 -18.13 10.83
CA LYS A 39 14.13 -19.19 9.92
C LYS A 39 12.94 -20.01 9.41
N ILE A 40 12.05 -20.42 10.30
CA ILE A 40 10.80 -21.12 9.94
C ILE A 40 9.97 -20.28 8.95
N ALA A 41 9.81 -18.99 9.22
CA ALA A 41 9.06 -18.10 8.34
C ALA A 41 9.74 -17.89 6.98
N LEU A 42 11.08 -17.83 6.95
CA LEU A 42 11.85 -17.68 5.71
C LEU A 42 11.75 -18.92 4.83
N ASP A 43 11.86 -20.11 5.43
CA ASP A 43 11.72 -21.39 4.71
C ASP A 43 10.29 -21.58 4.20
N HIS A 44 9.28 -21.17 4.98
CA HIS A 44 7.90 -21.12 4.51
C HIS A 44 7.74 -20.16 3.32
N ALA A 45 8.22 -18.92 3.42
CA ALA A 45 8.12 -17.93 2.35
C ALA A 45 8.75 -18.39 1.02
N LYS A 46 9.80 -19.21 1.06
CA LYS A 46 10.46 -19.79 -0.13
C LYS A 46 9.72 -20.97 -0.74
N SER A 47 8.90 -21.66 0.05
CA SER A 47 8.14 -22.85 -0.38
C SER A 47 6.66 -22.56 -0.67
N MET A 48 6.22 -21.30 -0.52
CA MET A 48 4.85 -20.89 -0.84
C MET A 48 4.56 -21.02 -2.33
N ASP A 49 3.39 -21.54 -2.65
CA ASP A 49 2.84 -21.66 -4.00
C ASP A 49 1.35 -21.29 -4.01
N ALA A 50 0.80 -20.97 -5.18
CA ALA A 50 -0.58 -20.54 -5.39
C ALA A 50 -1.57 -21.73 -5.35
N SER A 51 -1.59 -22.46 -4.24
CA SER A 51 -2.31 -23.74 -4.11
C SER A 51 -3.66 -23.65 -3.36
N TYR A 52 -4.12 -22.45 -3.01
CA TYR A 52 -5.25 -22.26 -2.08
C TYR A 52 -6.60 -22.03 -2.78
N GLY A 53 -6.64 -21.95 -4.12
CA GLY A 53 -7.87 -21.77 -4.88
C GLY A 53 -8.39 -20.33 -4.85
N GLY A 54 -9.68 -20.14 -4.58
CA GLY A 54 -10.41 -18.87 -4.69
C GLY A 54 -10.00 -17.80 -3.68
N THR A 55 -10.93 -16.94 -3.25
CA THR A 55 -10.61 -15.79 -2.38
C THR A 55 -11.69 -15.58 -1.30
N GLU A 56 -11.54 -16.25 -0.16
CA GLU A 56 -12.45 -16.18 0.99
C GLU A 56 -11.87 -15.33 2.13
N ILE A 57 -11.69 -14.04 1.89
CA ILE A 57 -10.96 -13.16 2.83
C ILE A 57 -11.71 -12.86 4.15
N LEU A 58 -13.05 -12.91 4.15
CA LEU A 58 -13.86 -12.53 5.32
C LEU A 58 -13.58 -13.44 6.53
N SER A 59 -13.58 -14.76 6.32
CA SER A 59 -13.35 -15.76 7.37
C SER A 59 -11.93 -15.64 7.95
N VAL A 60 -10.95 -15.39 7.08
CA VAL A 60 -9.55 -15.21 7.47
C VAL A 60 -9.36 -13.95 8.28
N LEU A 61 -9.91 -12.82 7.83
CA LEU A 61 -9.84 -11.57 8.59
C LEU A 61 -10.53 -11.69 9.94
N GLN A 62 -11.66 -12.41 10.02
CA GLN A 62 -12.33 -12.66 11.28
C GLN A 62 -11.42 -13.44 12.25
N TRP A 63 -10.77 -14.50 11.76
CA TRP A 63 -9.82 -15.28 12.55
C TRP A 63 -8.61 -14.42 12.97
N VAL A 64 -7.98 -13.69 12.05
CA VAL A 64 -6.82 -12.84 12.32
C VAL A 64 -7.17 -11.75 13.33
N LEU A 65 -8.33 -11.10 13.22
CA LEU A 65 -8.77 -10.05 14.16
C LEU A 65 -9.11 -10.60 15.55
N GLN A 66 -9.38 -11.90 15.67
CA GLN A 66 -9.56 -12.58 16.95
C GLN A 66 -8.23 -13.03 17.55
N THR A 67 -7.33 -13.63 16.75
CA THR A 67 -6.07 -14.22 17.24
C THR A 67 -4.96 -13.20 17.44
N SER A 68 -4.96 -12.10 16.69
CA SER A 68 -4.04 -10.97 16.93
C SER A 68 -4.39 -10.18 18.20
N GLN A 69 -5.45 -10.56 18.90
CA GLN A 69 -5.90 -9.97 20.15
C GLN A 69 -5.20 -10.75 21.28
N ASP A 70 -3.88 -10.57 21.40
CA ASP A 70 -3.09 -11.33 22.35
C ASP A 70 -3.41 -10.84 23.78
N LYS A 71 -4.07 -11.71 24.56
CA LYS A 71 -4.53 -11.39 25.91
C LYS A 71 -3.44 -11.64 26.96
N ARG A 72 -2.24 -12.08 26.57
CA ARG A 72 -1.11 -12.20 27.49
C ARG A 72 -0.72 -10.81 27.96
N LYS A 73 -0.54 -10.65 29.29
CA LYS A 73 -0.23 -9.35 29.91
C LYS A 73 0.97 -8.64 29.30
N GLU A 74 1.94 -9.40 28.79
CA GLU A 74 3.16 -8.86 28.15
C GLU A 74 2.88 -8.14 26.82
N TYR A 75 1.81 -8.51 26.11
CA TYR A 75 1.53 -8.03 24.75
C TYR A 75 0.23 -7.22 24.63
N ILE A 76 -0.43 -6.93 25.76
CA ILE A 76 -1.77 -6.33 25.77
C ILE A 76 -1.83 -4.93 25.14
N ASP A 77 -0.71 -4.21 25.14
CA ASP A 77 -0.58 -2.86 24.59
C ASP A 77 0.21 -2.81 23.27
N PHE A 78 0.47 -3.95 22.62
CA PHE A 78 1.24 -3.97 21.37
C PHE A 78 0.42 -3.39 20.20
N PRO A 79 0.89 -2.31 19.54
CA PRO A 79 0.27 -1.83 18.32
C PRO A 79 0.28 -2.93 17.25
N THR A 80 -0.89 -3.23 16.70
CA THR A 80 -1.06 -4.31 15.72
C THR A 80 -1.16 -3.72 14.32
N ALA A 81 -0.24 -4.11 13.43
CA ALA A 81 -0.34 -3.81 12.00
C ALA A 81 -0.60 -5.11 11.23
N ILE A 82 -1.67 -5.13 10.43
CA ILE A 82 -2.02 -6.25 9.55
C ILE A 82 -1.77 -5.81 8.11
N PHE A 83 -1.03 -6.61 7.35
CA PHE A 83 -0.80 -6.40 5.93
C PHE A 83 -1.59 -7.43 5.13
N VAL A 84 -2.50 -6.96 4.29
CA VAL A 84 -3.33 -7.78 3.41
C VAL A 84 -2.79 -7.67 1.99
N LEU A 85 -2.31 -8.77 1.43
CA LEU A 85 -1.88 -8.82 0.03
C LEU A 85 -2.89 -9.66 -0.75
N THR A 86 -3.41 -9.12 -1.85
CA THR A 86 -4.42 -9.80 -2.67
C THR A 86 -4.31 -9.38 -4.13
N ASP A 87 -4.55 -10.31 -5.04
CA ASP A 87 -4.77 -10.11 -6.47
C ASP A 87 -6.25 -10.32 -6.87
N GLY A 88 -7.04 -10.90 -5.96
CA GLY A 88 -8.45 -11.25 -6.19
C GLY A 88 -9.47 -10.16 -5.86
N GLN A 89 -10.74 -10.56 -5.96
CA GLN A 89 -11.91 -9.73 -5.70
C GLN A 89 -12.97 -10.52 -4.93
N VAL A 90 -13.79 -9.81 -4.16
CA VAL A 90 -14.89 -10.38 -3.38
C VAL A 90 -16.12 -9.47 -3.46
N TYR A 91 -17.30 -10.05 -3.24
CA TYR A 91 -18.58 -9.31 -3.30
C TYR A 91 -19.04 -8.77 -1.94
N ASN A 92 -18.54 -9.32 -0.84
CA ASN A 92 -18.96 -9.03 0.54
C ASN A 92 -18.11 -7.94 1.24
N VAL A 93 -17.71 -6.91 0.49
CA VAL A 93 -16.85 -5.82 1.00
C VAL A 93 -17.46 -5.12 2.22
N ASP A 94 -18.78 -4.87 2.22
CA ASP A 94 -19.46 -4.21 3.34
C ASP A 94 -19.38 -5.02 4.64
N GLN A 95 -19.46 -6.36 4.56
CA GLN A 95 -19.33 -7.23 5.73
C GLN A 95 -17.90 -7.17 6.31
N ILE A 96 -16.90 -7.12 5.43
CA ILE A 96 -15.50 -7.00 5.81
C ILE A 96 -15.24 -5.65 6.50
N VAL A 97 -15.75 -4.55 5.94
CA VAL A 97 -15.62 -3.20 6.51
C VAL A 97 -16.25 -3.13 7.91
N ASN A 98 -17.45 -3.69 8.08
CA ASN A 98 -18.13 -3.74 9.37
C ASN A 98 -17.33 -4.54 10.41
N LEU A 99 -16.84 -5.73 10.02
CA LEU A 99 -16.00 -6.58 10.88
C LEU A 99 -14.73 -5.85 11.37
N ILE A 100 -14.06 -5.12 10.47
CA ILE A 100 -12.86 -4.34 10.80
C ILE A 100 -13.22 -3.19 11.76
N SER A 101 -14.29 -2.45 11.46
CA SER A 101 -14.75 -1.30 12.27
C SER A 101 -15.14 -1.74 13.68
N ASP A 102 -15.84 -2.87 13.82
CA ASP A 102 -16.22 -3.48 15.10
C ASP A 102 -15.00 -3.98 15.90
N SER A 103 -13.94 -4.39 15.22
CA SER A 103 -12.71 -4.84 15.87
C SER A 103 -11.86 -3.65 16.33
N LEU A 104 -11.87 -2.57 15.56
CA LEU A 104 -11.13 -1.35 15.86
C LEU A 104 -11.68 -0.62 17.08
N SER A 105 -13.01 -0.53 17.20
CA SER A 105 -13.68 0.09 18.35
C SER A 105 -13.35 -0.60 19.69
N LYS A 106 -13.03 -1.90 19.65
CA LYS A 106 -12.63 -2.70 20.83
C LYS A 106 -11.15 -2.56 21.20
N ARG A 107 -10.31 -1.99 20.32
CA ARG A 107 -8.84 -1.96 20.45
C ARG A 107 -8.25 -0.55 20.61
N ASN A 108 -9.04 0.44 21.03
CA ASN A 108 -8.58 1.81 21.33
C ASN A 108 -7.57 2.39 20.30
N ASP A 109 -7.84 2.20 19.01
CA ASP A 109 -7.00 2.70 17.91
C ASP A 109 -5.57 2.14 17.82
N GLN A 110 -5.32 0.97 18.43
CA GLN A 110 -4.03 0.25 18.32
C GLN A 110 -3.96 -0.68 17.09
N LEU A 111 -5.01 -0.77 16.29
CA LEU A 111 -5.09 -1.64 15.11
C LEU A 111 -4.99 -0.83 13.81
N ARG A 112 -4.09 -1.24 12.93
CA ARG A 112 -3.94 -0.68 11.57
C ARG A 112 -3.94 -1.78 10.52
N LEU A 113 -4.71 -1.61 9.44
CA LEU A 113 -4.73 -2.52 8.29
C LEU A 113 -4.22 -1.82 7.04
N PHE A 114 -3.16 -2.38 6.47
CA PHE A 114 -2.54 -1.96 5.22
C PHE A 114 -2.86 -2.99 4.15
N SER A 115 -3.22 -2.56 2.94
CA SER A 115 -3.59 -3.47 1.86
C SER A 115 -2.79 -3.20 0.59
N LEU A 116 -2.32 -4.27 -0.04
CA LEU A 116 -1.61 -4.22 -1.30
C LEU A 116 -2.41 -5.01 -2.34
N GLY A 117 -2.96 -4.30 -3.33
CA GLY A 117 -3.56 -4.92 -4.50
C GLY A 117 -2.49 -5.26 -5.54
N ILE A 118 -2.47 -6.50 -6.01
CA ILE A 118 -1.46 -7.00 -6.96
C ILE A 118 -2.14 -7.33 -8.30
N GLY A 119 -1.58 -6.85 -9.40
CA GLY A 119 -2.09 -7.07 -10.75
C GLY A 119 -3.21 -6.10 -11.16
N ASP A 120 -3.52 -6.11 -12.45
CA ASP A 120 -4.41 -5.11 -13.07
C ASP A 120 -5.91 -5.43 -12.85
N SER A 121 -6.21 -6.64 -12.37
CA SER A 121 -7.59 -7.13 -12.17
C SER A 121 -8.03 -7.13 -10.71
N VAL A 122 -7.19 -6.67 -9.79
CA VAL A 122 -7.52 -6.63 -8.37
C VAL A 122 -8.64 -5.62 -8.09
N SER A 123 -9.54 -5.97 -7.16
CA SER A 123 -10.60 -5.04 -6.77
C SER A 123 -10.06 -3.87 -5.96
N HIS A 124 -9.94 -2.71 -6.61
CA HIS A 124 -9.62 -1.44 -5.94
C HIS A 124 -10.58 -1.16 -4.78
N ASN A 125 -11.88 -1.43 -4.95
CA ASN A 125 -12.87 -1.23 -3.90
C ASN A 125 -12.58 -2.07 -2.65
N LEU A 126 -12.22 -3.35 -2.82
CA LEU A 126 -11.87 -4.23 -1.70
C LEU A 126 -10.63 -3.71 -0.96
N VAL A 127 -9.54 -3.48 -1.70
CA VAL A 127 -8.23 -3.10 -1.15
C VAL A 127 -8.34 -1.75 -0.42
N GLU A 128 -8.93 -0.72 -1.05
CA GLU A 128 -9.10 0.59 -0.43
C GLU A 128 -10.05 0.57 0.77
N SER A 129 -11.12 -0.22 0.71
CA SER A 129 -12.10 -0.31 1.80
C SER A 129 -11.51 -0.97 3.05
N ILE A 130 -10.75 -2.06 2.90
CA ILE A 130 -10.04 -2.70 4.02
C ILE A 130 -9.12 -1.70 4.71
N SER A 131 -8.27 -1.03 3.94
CA SER A 131 -7.27 -0.15 4.53
C SER A 131 -7.87 1.07 5.21
N ARG A 132 -8.90 1.66 4.61
CA ARG A 132 -9.56 2.82 5.19
C ARG A 132 -10.36 2.48 6.44
N ALA A 133 -11.10 1.37 6.44
CA ALA A 133 -11.78 0.88 7.63
C ALA A 133 -10.79 0.58 8.77
N GLY A 134 -9.62 0.04 8.43
CA GLY A 134 -8.56 -0.25 9.37
C GLY A 134 -7.56 0.86 9.62
N LYS A 135 -7.86 2.13 9.30
CA LYS A 135 -6.96 3.29 9.54
C LYS A 135 -5.53 3.19 8.95
N GLY A 136 -5.31 2.32 7.96
CA GLY A 136 -4.08 2.27 7.17
C GLY A 136 -4.29 2.90 5.78
N TYR A 137 -3.49 2.47 4.81
CA TYR A 137 -3.61 2.92 3.43
C TYR A 137 -3.36 1.77 2.45
N ALA A 138 -4.00 1.90 1.29
CA ALA A 138 -3.90 0.96 0.19
C ALA A 138 -2.78 1.36 -0.77
N GLN A 139 -2.11 0.36 -1.35
CA GLN A 139 -1.25 0.52 -2.51
C GLN A 139 -1.60 -0.53 -3.55
N PHE A 140 -1.21 -0.26 -4.80
CA PHE A 140 -1.45 -1.13 -5.93
C PHE A 140 -0.13 -1.39 -6.65
N VAL A 141 0.08 -2.59 -7.13
CA VAL A 141 1.25 -2.96 -7.94
C VAL A 141 0.76 -3.59 -9.21
N THR A 142 0.99 -2.92 -10.33
CA THR A 142 0.78 -3.48 -11.67
C THR A 142 1.97 -4.36 -12.08
N THR A 143 1.84 -5.13 -13.16
CA THR A 143 2.89 -6.05 -13.65
C THR A 143 4.22 -5.37 -13.97
N GLN A 144 4.22 -4.06 -14.26
CA GLN A 144 5.40 -3.28 -14.60
C GLN A 144 5.98 -2.50 -13.41
N GLU A 145 5.32 -2.55 -12.26
CA GLU A 145 5.73 -1.80 -11.07
C GLU A 145 6.48 -2.65 -10.06
N ARG A 146 7.39 -1.99 -9.34
CA ARG A 146 8.15 -2.59 -8.25
C ARG A 146 7.33 -2.70 -6.98
N MET A 147 7.05 -3.94 -6.56
CA MET A 147 6.31 -4.26 -5.34
C MET A 147 7.07 -3.90 -4.05
N ASP A 148 8.38 -4.04 -4.09
CA ASP A 148 9.27 -3.97 -2.94
C ASP A 148 9.33 -2.57 -2.32
N LYS A 149 9.44 -1.54 -3.16
CA LYS A 149 9.37 -0.15 -2.71
C LYS A 149 8.07 0.16 -1.97
N LYS A 150 6.95 -0.31 -2.54
CA LYS A 150 5.59 -0.13 -2.01
C LYS A 150 5.44 -0.81 -0.65
N ILE A 151 5.74 -2.10 -0.58
CA ILE A 151 5.55 -2.88 0.66
C ILE A 151 6.49 -2.45 1.78
N ILE A 152 7.73 -2.02 1.47
CA ILE A 152 8.65 -1.50 2.49
C ILE A 152 8.22 -0.13 2.98
N GLY A 153 7.71 0.75 2.10
CA GLY A 153 7.08 2.00 2.51
C GLY A 153 5.89 1.78 3.45
N MET A 154 5.07 0.76 3.20
CA MET A 154 4.00 0.33 4.09
C MET A 154 4.53 -0.14 5.44
N LEU A 155 5.57 -0.97 5.45
CA LEU A 155 6.19 -1.45 6.69
C LEU A 155 6.78 -0.31 7.51
N LYS A 156 7.53 0.63 6.89
CA LYS A 156 8.08 1.81 7.58
C LYS A 156 6.99 2.63 8.28
N ASN A 157 5.89 2.87 7.56
CA ASN A 157 4.76 3.63 8.08
C ASN A 157 3.99 2.88 9.18
N ALA A 158 4.00 1.54 9.16
CA ALA A 158 3.42 0.72 10.20
C ALA A 158 4.27 0.65 11.48
N VAL A 159 5.60 0.67 11.37
CA VAL A 159 6.48 0.65 12.55
C VAL A 159 6.44 1.99 13.30
N LYS A 160 6.22 3.10 12.59
CA LYS A 160 6.13 4.42 13.20
C LYS A 160 4.81 4.62 13.98
N PRO A 161 4.86 5.31 15.13
CA PRO A 161 3.64 5.73 15.81
C PRO A 161 2.87 6.69 14.91
N PRO A 162 1.53 6.55 14.82
CA PRO A 162 0.73 7.43 14.00
C PRO A 162 0.60 8.82 14.64
N ILE A 163 0.70 9.87 13.83
CA ILE A 163 0.27 11.21 14.22
C ILE A 163 -1.26 11.22 14.19
N LYS A 164 -1.89 11.73 15.25
CA LYS A 164 -3.34 11.67 15.51
C LYS A 164 -3.95 13.07 15.66
N ASP A 165 -5.28 13.09 15.77
CA ASP A 165 -6.07 14.27 16.16
C ASP A 165 -5.84 15.50 15.29
N TYR A 166 -5.73 15.27 13.98
CA TYR A 166 -5.61 16.35 13.01
C TYR A 166 -6.82 17.27 13.06
N LYS A 167 -6.54 18.57 13.11
CA LYS A 167 -7.53 19.63 13.05
C LYS A 167 -7.10 20.65 12.01
N ILE A 168 -8.04 21.02 11.14
CA ILE A 168 -7.82 22.07 10.15
C ILE A 168 -8.63 23.30 10.56
N THR A 169 -7.94 24.41 10.67
CA THR A 169 -8.52 25.74 10.88
C THR A 169 -8.30 26.55 9.62
N TRP A 170 -9.38 27.06 9.05
CA TRP A 170 -9.37 27.89 7.85
C TRP A 170 -9.37 29.35 8.26
N ILE A 171 -8.42 30.15 7.75
CA ILE A 171 -8.27 31.56 8.13
C ILE A 171 -8.71 32.49 6.99
N ASP A 172 -9.74 33.28 7.28
CA ASP A 172 -10.20 34.41 6.47
C ASP A 172 -9.49 35.71 6.91
N GLU A 173 -9.23 36.64 5.99
CA GLU A 173 -8.72 37.98 6.33
C GLU A 173 -9.66 38.85 7.20
N LYS A 174 -10.91 38.42 7.41
CA LYS A 174 -11.94 39.21 8.13
C LYS A 174 -12.23 38.75 9.56
N SER A 175 -11.37 37.98 10.22
CA SER A 175 -11.55 37.67 11.65
C SER A 175 -10.78 38.64 12.55
N SER A 176 -11.34 39.85 12.72
CA SER A 176 -11.12 40.60 13.95
C SER A 176 -11.88 39.89 15.09
N THR A 177 -11.12 39.55 16.13
CA THR A 177 -11.49 38.94 17.41
C THR A 177 -12.94 39.16 17.87
N ASN A 178 -13.61 38.08 18.26
CA ASN A 178 -14.18 37.95 19.61
C ASN A 178 -14.37 36.48 19.97
N ASN A 179 -14.02 36.18 21.22
CA ASN A 179 -14.14 34.89 21.88
C ASN A 179 -15.60 34.48 22.08
N ASP A 180 -15.76 33.20 22.40
CA ASP A 180 -16.98 32.50 22.81
C ASP A 180 -17.92 32.14 21.67
N ASP A 181 -17.65 30.99 21.01
CA ASP A 181 -18.71 30.08 20.58
C ASP A 181 -18.13 28.67 20.36
N LYS A 182 -18.45 27.76 21.29
CA LYS A 182 -18.31 26.31 21.10
C LYS A 182 -19.22 25.92 19.92
N PRO A 183 -18.73 25.33 18.82
CA PRO A 183 -19.61 25.01 17.70
C PRO A 183 -20.49 23.80 18.05
N SER A 184 -21.77 24.06 18.32
CA SER A 184 -22.82 23.06 18.44
C SER A 184 -23.22 22.55 17.04
N ALA A 185 -23.34 21.24 16.92
CA ALA A 185 -23.28 20.50 15.67
C ALA A 185 -24.65 20.40 14.96
N SER A 186 -25.19 21.50 14.42
CA SER A 186 -26.56 21.47 13.83
C SER A 186 -26.77 22.22 12.51
N SER A 187 -25.76 22.87 11.91
CA SER A 187 -26.01 23.91 10.88
C SER A 187 -25.59 23.60 9.41
N PHE A 188 -25.09 22.41 9.09
CA PHE A 188 -24.66 22.07 7.71
C PHE A 188 -25.80 21.56 6.79
N ILE A 189 -26.95 21.24 7.37
CA ILE A 189 -28.12 20.74 6.63
C ILE A 189 -28.66 21.83 5.68
N ASN A 190 -28.43 23.12 5.96
CA ASN A 190 -29.04 24.26 5.26
C ASN A 190 -28.59 24.48 3.79
N PHE A 191 -27.42 24.00 3.33
CA PHE A 191 -27.06 24.06 1.90
C PHE A 191 -27.88 23.08 1.05
N PHE A 192 -28.21 21.92 1.62
CA PHE A 192 -29.07 20.92 1.00
C PHE A 192 -30.56 21.09 1.34
N LYS A 193 -30.89 21.98 2.29
CA LYS A 193 -32.26 22.31 2.73
C LYS A 193 -33.01 23.26 1.81
N LYS A 194 -32.61 23.40 0.53
CA LYS A 194 -33.49 23.97 -0.50
C LYS A 194 -34.58 22.97 -0.90
N LEU A 195 -35.20 22.32 0.08
CA LEU A 195 -36.16 21.22 -0.07
C LEU A 195 -37.24 21.13 1.02
N SER A 196 -37.23 21.94 2.09
CA SER A 196 -38.45 22.04 2.92
C SER A 196 -38.50 23.30 3.78
N SER A 197 -39.67 23.96 3.72
CA SER A 197 -40.07 25.21 4.37
C SER A 197 -40.41 25.00 5.85
N ASP A 198 -39.62 25.56 6.76
CA ASP A 198 -40.10 26.44 7.83
C ASP A 198 -38.93 26.89 8.71
N ALA A 199 -39.00 28.14 9.14
CA ALA A 199 -37.90 28.92 9.67
C ALA A 199 -37.94 29.03 11.20
N ALA A 200 -36.88 28.58 11.87
CA ALA A 200 -36.24 29.21 13.02
C ALA A 200 -35.05 28.32 13.44
N ILE A 201 -33.91 28.93 13.75
CA ILE A 201 -32.62 28.32 14.18
C ILE A 201 -31.62 28.16 13.01
N THR A 202 -30.71 29.14 12.86
CA THR A 202 -29.93 29.41 11.62
C THR A 202 -28.46 29.82 11.88
N SER A 203 -27.52 29.24 11.08
CA SER A 203 -26.06 29.50 10.90
C SER A 203 -25.10 28.90 11.97
N SER A 204 -23.84 28.47 11.72
CA SER A 204 -22.86 28.70 10.64
C SER A 204 -21.76 27.61 10.56
N LEU A 205 -21.48 27.02 9.37
CA LEU A 205 -20.12 26.54 9.04
C LEU A 205 -19.72 27.18 7.71
N LYS A 206 -18.61 27.91 7.72
CA LYS A 206 -18.07 28.58 6.53
C LYS A 206 -17.50 27.61 5.48
N TYR A 207 -17.05 26.44 5.92
CA TYR A 207 -16.29 25.47 5.14
C TYR A 207 -16.80 24.05 5.39
N CYS A 208 -17.07 23.26 4.34
CA CYS A 208 -17.31 21.82 4.42
C CYS A 208 -16.09 21.07 3.92
N SER A 209 -15.34 20.39 4.78
CA SER A 209 -14.28 19.50 4.31
C SER A 209 -14.77 18.05 4.16
N THR A 210 -14.30 17.38 3.12
CA THR A 210 -14.36 15.92 2.97
C THR A 210 -12.93 15.41 2.69
N PRO A 211 -12.39 14.46 3.48
CA PRO A 211 -13.08 13.80 4.59
C PRO A 211 -13.37 14.72 5.78
N TYR A 212 -14.45 14.42 6.51
CA TYR A 212 -14.84 15.20 7.69
C TYR A 212 -13.90 14.94 8.86
N LYS A 213 -13.67 13.65 9.18
CA LYS A 213 -12.64 13.23 10.13
C LYS A 213 -11.38 12.90 9.35
N ILE A 214 -10.31 13.63 9.61
CA ILE A 214 -9.03 13.39 8.95
C ILE A 214 -8.46 12.07 9.47
N PRO A 215 -8.17 11.10 8.58
CA PRO A 215 -7.56 9.83 8.97
C PRO A 215 -6.10 10.02 9.39
N ILE A 216 -5.48 8.96 9.86
CA ILE A 216 -4.03 8.93 10.12
C ILE A 216 -3.29 9.25 8.81
N LEU A 217 -2.41 10.25 8.84
CA LEU A 217 -1.54 10.57 7.71
C LEU A 217 -0.23 9.79 7.82
N TYR A 218 0.27 9.37 6.66
CA TYR A 218 1.47 8.55 6.55
C TYR A 218 2.49 9.24 5.67
N SER A 219 3.77 9.07 6.00
CA SER A 219 4.86 9.68 5.22
C SER A 219 4.89 9.11 3.81
N GLY A 220 5.07 9.98 2.81
CA GLY A 220 5.08 9.59 1.39
C GLY A 220 3.71 9.21 0.82
N VAL A 221 2.64 9.25 1.60
CA VAL A 221 1.28 8.94 1.14
C VAL A 221 0.51 10.24 0.90
N ARG A 222 0.00 10.39 -0.33
CA ARG A 222 -0.79 11.57 -0.68
C ARG A 222 -2.17 11.49 -0.02
N PHE A 223 -2.52 12.55 0.70
CA PHE A 223 -3.85 12.76 1.24
C PHE A 223 -4.50 13.97 0.56
N ILE A 224 -5.79 13.88 0.24
CA ILE A 224 -6.54 14.93 -0.46
C ILE A 224 -7.77 15.29 0.35
N ILE A 225 -7.93 16.57 0.60
CA ILE A 225 -9.10 17.15 1.24
C ILE A 225 -9.80 18.06 0.23
N TYR A 226 -11.09 17.88 0.06
CA TYR A 226 -11.92 18.79 -0.70
C TYR A 226 -12.67 19.69 0.27
N CYS A 227 -12.69 20.98 -0.01
CA CYS A 227 -13.43 21.95 0.79
C CYS A 227 -14.50 22.64 -0.06
N PHE A 228 -15.76 22.58 0.38
CA PHE A 228 -16.88 23.33 -0.19
C PHE A 228 -17.09 24.61 0.60
N LEU A 229 -17.10 25.74 -0.10
CA LEU A 229 -17.33 27.06 0.50
C LEU A 229 -18.78 27.49 0.29
N SER A 230 -19.33 28.16 1.29
CA SER A 230 -20.62 28.86 1.14
C SER A 230 -20.47 30.05 0.18
N LYS A 231 -21.54 30.41 -0.54
CA LYS A 231 -21.52 31.45 -1.59
C LYS A 231 -21.03 32.83 -1.13
N GLU A 232 -21.14 33.10 0.17
CA GLU A 232 -20.83 34.38 0.80
C GLU A 232 -19.41 34.42 1.39
N VAL A 233 -18.66 33.30 1.34
CA VAL A 233 -17.33 33.15 1.93
C VAL A 233 -16.27 33.32 0.85
N SER A 234 -15.33 34.24 1.07
CA SER A 234 -14.13 34.35 0.24
C SER A 234 -13.20 33.16 0.44
N PRO A 235 -12.43 32.74 -0.58
CA PRO A 235 -11.41 31.71 -0.41
C PRO A 235 -10.44 32.09 0.73
N PRO A 236 -10.13 31.16 1.66
CA PRO A 236 -9.18 31.40 2.73
C PRO A 236 -7.77 31.55 2.14
N LYS A 237 -6.92 32.33 2.80
CA LYS A 237 -5.52 32.52 2.37
C LYS A 237 -4.56 31.53 3.01
N HIS A 238 -4.89 31.06 4.22
CA HIS A 238 -4.03 30.15 4.98
C HIS A 238 -4.91 29.07 5.60
N ILE A 239 -4.37 27.85 5.66
CA ILE A 239 -4.87 26.80 6.55
C ILE A 239 -3.86 26.58 7.66
N ILE A 240 -4.37 26.39 8.87
CA ILE A 240 -3.59 25.87 9.98
C ILE A 240 -3.97 24.40 10.15
N LEU A 241 -2.98 23.53 10.07
CA LEU A 241 -3.07 22.12 10.40
C LEU A 241 -2.42 21.89 11.76
N GLU A 242 -3.23 21.50 12.74
CA GLU A 242 -2.79 21.10 14.07
C GLU A 242 -2.88 19.58 14.17
N ALA A 243 -1.94 18.93 14.85
CA ALA A 243 -1.99 17.49 15.13
C ALA A 243 -1.20 17.15 16.39
N THR A 244 -1.35 15.93 16.89
CA THR A 244 -0.61 15.41 18.05
C THR A 244 0.31 14.28 17.62
N CYS A 245 1.60 14.39 17.92
CA CYS A 245 2.55 13.29 17.83
C CYS A 245 3.17 12.98 19.20
N ASP A 246 3.91 11.87 19.29
CA ASP A 246 4.58 11.46 20.53
C ASP A 246 5.65 12.48 20.98
N ASP A 247 6.23 13.23 20.05
CA ASP A 247 7.23 14.28 20.31
C ASP A 247 6.59 15.64 20.69
N GLY A 248 5.26 15.78 20.60
CA GLY A 248 4.51 16.99 20.96
C GLY A 248 3.45 17.43 19.95
N PRO A 249 2.83 18.60 20.16
CA PRO A 249 1.86 19.15 19.21
C PRO A 249 2.57 19.65 17.94
N ILE A 250 2.01 19.31 16.78
CA ILE A 250 2.43 19.80 15.47
C ILE A 250 1.51 20.95 15.07
N HIS A 251 2.10 22.04 14.59
CA HIS A 251 1.38 23.18 14.03
C HIS A 251 2.01 23.57 12.70
N LEU A 252 1.25 23.46 11.61
CA LEU A 252 1.69 23.79 10.26
C LEU A 252 0.75 24.81 9.63
N GLU A 253 1.30 25.94 9.22
CA GLU A 253 0.58 26.92 8.41
C GLU A 253 0.89 26.68 6.93
N VAL A 254 -0.15 26.46 6.12
CA VAL A 254 -0.01 26.24 4.68
C VAL A 254 -0.72 27.38 3.94
N PRO A 255 0.01 28.18 3.15
CA PRO A 255 -0.61 29.19 2.30
C PRO A 255 -1.42 28.51 1.19
N ILE A 256 -2.57 29.09 0.86
CA ILE A 256 -3.42 28.64 -0.25
C ILE A 256 -3.17 29.59 -1.41
N ASP A 257 -2.54 29.06 -2.45
CA ASP A 257 -2.45 29.78 -3.73
C ASP A 257 -3.83 29.80 -4.40
N PRO A 258 -4.39 30.97 -4.71
CA PRO A 258 -5.70 31.10 -5.34
C PRO A 258 -5.62 30.76 -6.82
N VAL A 259 -5.37 29.49 -7.15
CA VAL A 259 -5.44 29.01 -8.53
C VAL A 259 -6.90 28.75 -8.86
N THR A 260 -7.49 29.63 -9.67
CA THR A 260 -8.87 29.46 -10.14
C THR A 260 -8.88 28.55 -11.35
N LEU A 261 -9.19 27.27 -11.14
CA LEU A 261 -9.44 26.33 -12.22
C LEU A 261 -10.89 26.47 -12.68
N GLN A 262 -11.08 26.80 -13.96
CA GLN A 262 -12.42 26.85 -14.57
C GLN A 262 -12.96 25.42 -14.75
N GLY A 263 -14.21 25.18 -14.32
CA GLY A 263 -14.94 23.93 -14.56
C GLY A 263 -15.46 23.23 -13.31
N SER A 264 -16.10 22.07 -13.50
CA SER A 264 -16.82 21.31 -12.46
C SER A 264 -16.06 20.08 -11.95
N LYS A 265 -14.87 19.76 -12.48
CA LYS A 265 -14.16 18.51 -12.17
C LYS A 265 -13.82 18.37 -10.68
N ILE A 266 -13.24 19.41 -10.06
CA ILE A 266 -12.90 19.39 -8.61
C ILE A 266 -14.16 19.24 -7.76
N HIS A 267 -15.22 19.97 -8.10
CA HIS A 267 -16.52 19.84 -7.44
C HIS A 267 -17.07 18.41 -7.55
N THR A 268 -16.93 17.78 -8.71
CA THR A 268 -17.36 16.40 -8.96
C THR A 268 -16.55 15.40 -8.15
N LEU A 269 -15.23 15.57 -8.06
CA LEU A 269 -14.35 14.74 -7.22
C LEU A 269 -14.70 14.88 -5.73
N GLY A 270 -14.87 16.11 -5.26
CA GLY A 270 -15.31 16.38 -3.89
C GLY A 270 -16.69 15.78 -3.60
N ALA A 271 -17.64 15.90 -4.54
CA ALA A 271 -18.97 15.32 -4.38
C ALA A 271 -18.91 13.79 -4.34
N ARG A 272 -18.07 13.16 -5.18
CA ARG A 272 -17.86 11.71 -5.14
C ARG A 272 -17.27 11.26 -3.79
N LYS A 273 -16.30 12.01 -3.25
CA LYS A 273 -15.71 11.71 -1.94
C LYS A 273 -16.71 11.89 -0.81
N MET A 274 -17.54 12.93 -0.87
CA MET A 274 -18.60 13.18 0.11
C MET A 274 -19.68 12.10 0.07
N ILE A 275 -20.11 11.66 -1.11
CA ILE A 275 -21.01 10.50 -1.27
C ILE A 275 -20.41 9.26 -0.62
N GLN A 276 -19.12 8.98 -0.86
CA GLN A 276 -18.43 7.83 -0.28
C GLN A 276 -18.44 7.87 1.26
N GLU A 277 -18.18 9.03 1.88
CA GLU A 277 -18.28 9.16 3.35
C GLU A 277 -19.71 9.02 3.89
N PHE A 278 -20.71 9.52 3.16
CA PHE A 278 -22.11 9.31 3.51
C PHE A 278 -22.46 7.83 3.46
N GLU A 279 -21.93 7.11 2.47
CA GLU A 279 -22.16 5.68 2.32
C GLU A 279 -21.50 4.86 3.44
N GLU A 280 -20.40 5.34 4.00
CA GLU A 280 -19.64 4.62 5.04
C GLU A 280 -19.95 5.01 6.47
N GLY A 281 -20.80 6.02 6.67
CA GLY A 281 -21.14 6.45 8.01
C GLY A 281 -20.10 7.36 8.68
N SER A 282 -19.13 7.89 7.93
CA SER A 282 -18.02 8.69 8.48
C SER A 282 -18.17 10.21 8.27
N SER A 283 -19.28 10.64 7.66
CA SER A 283 -19.49 12.05 7.33
C SER A 283 -19.90 12.91 8.54
N TYR A 284 -19.87 14.23 8.36
CA TYR A 284 -20.34 15.20 9.36
C TYR A 284 -21.79 14.95 9.82
N LEU A 285 -22.67 14.44 8.94
CA LEU A 285 -24.06 14.13 9.32
C LEU A 285 -24.12 13.02 10.35
N HIS A 286 -23.32 11.97 10.18
CA HIS A 286 -23.28 10.86 11.12
C HIS A 286 -22.76 11.30 12.49
N GLN A 287 -21.80 12.22 12.54
CA GLN A 287 -21.31 12.80 13.80
C GLN A 287 -22.40 13.61 14.52
N ILE A 288 -23.16 14.41 13.78
CA ILE A 288 -24.30 15.17 14.31
C ILE A 288 -25.40 14.21 14.79
N MET A 289 -25.69 13.17 14.02
CA MET A 289 -26.73 12.20 14.32
C MET A 289 -26.40 11.35 15.54
N GLN A 290 -25.14 10.93 15.73
CA GLN A 290 -24.72 10.22 16.96
C GLN A 290 -24.94 11.01 18.25
N SER A 291 -25.14 12.32 18.16
CA SER A 291 -25.47 13.16 19.32
C SER A 291 -26.98 13.26 19.60
N ASN A 292 -27.85 12.77 18.70
CA ASN A 292 -29.30 12.81 18.81
C ASN A 292 -29.87 11.36 18.80
N ASP A 293 -30.64 10.97 19.80
CA ASP A 293 -31.06 9.58 20.11
C ASP A 293 -32.03 8.90 19.10
N ASP A 294 -32.22 9.41 17.88
CA ASP A 294 -33.40 9.13 17.02
C ASP A 294 -33.10 8.40 15.68
N ASN A 295 -32.59 7.16 15.77
CA ASN A 295 -31.96 6.37 14.70
C ASN A 295 -32.72 6.18 13.35
N ASN A 296 -34.03 6.41 13.26
CA ASN A 296 -34.85 6.00 12.10
C ASN A 296 -35.14 7.13 11.08
N LEU A 297 -35.08 8.40 11.53
CA LEU A 297 -35.19 9.57 10.65
C LEU A 297 -33.86 9.84 9.89
N ASP A 298 -32.77 9.33 10.44
CA ASP A 298 -31.39 9.67 10.10
C ASP A 298 -30.92 9.14 8.74
N GLN A 299 -31.27 7.89 8.40
CA GLN A 299 -30.86 7.30 7.11
C GLN A 299 -31.56 7.95 5.91
N ARG A 300 -32.77 8.49 6.10
CA ARG A 300 -33.50 9.17 5.02
C ARG A 300 -32.80 10.45 4.60
N ILE A 301 -32.35 11.23 5.58
CA ILE A 301 -31.61 12.47 5.34
C ILE A 301 -30.33 12.14 4.57
N VAL A 302 -29.50 11.21 5.07
CA VAL A 302 -28.24 10.82 4.39
C VAL A 302 -28.51 10.35 2.95
N ARG A 303 -29.55 9.54 2.74
CA ARG A 303 -29.96 9.08 1.40
C ARG A 303 -30.36 10.22 0.48
N GLU A 304 -31.13 11.20 0.95
CA GLU A 304 -31.53 12.36 0.17
C GLU A 304 -30.32 13.19 -0.28
N GLN A 305 -29.33 13.38 0.59
CA GLN A 305 -28.08 14.08 0.27
C GLN A 305 -27.29 13.35 -0.82
N ILE A 306 -27.15 12.02 -0.70
CA ILE A 306 -26.48 11.20 -1.71
C ILE A 306 -27.19 11.32 -3.06
N VAL A 307 -28.52 11.27 -3.07
CA VAL A 307 -29.31 11.40 -4.30
C VAL A 307 -29.17 12.79 -4.92
N ASP A 308 -29.16 13.86 -4.11
CA ASP A 308 -28.97 15.23 -4.59
C ASP A 308 -27.59 15.41 -5.22
N LEU A 309 -26.52 15.04 -4.51
CA LEU A 309 -25.15 15.08 -5.05
C LEU A 309 -25.03 14.23 -6.31
N GLY A 310 -25.60 13.03 -6.31
CA GLY A 310 -25.61 12.12 -7.44
C GLY A 310 -26.29 12.72 -8.67
N LYS A 311 -27.45 13.35 -8.51
CA LYS A 311 -28.15 14.04 -9.61
C LYS A 311 -27.39 15.28 -10.09
N ARG A 312 -26.92 16.11 -9.16
CA ARG A 312 -26.27 17.39 -9.47
C ARG A 312 -24.95 17.23 -10.22
N PHE A 313 -24.17 16.22 -9.86
CA PHE A 313 -22.86 15.95 -10.44
C PHE A 313 -22.84 14.74 -11.38
N SER A 314 -24.02 14.15 -11.68
CA SER A 314 -24.15 12.95 -12.52
C SER A 314 -23.29 11.78 -12.02
N LEU A 315 -23.30 11.55 -10.71
CA LEU A 315 -22.54 10.49 -10.04
C LEU A 315 -23.43 9.29 -9.69
N ALA A 316 -22.93 8.10 -10.02
CA ALA A 316 -23.50 6.85 -9.55
C ALA A 316 -23.19 6.64 -8.06
N SER A 317 -24.18 6.13 -7.32
CA SER A 317 -24.11 5.80 -5.90
C SER A 317 -25.03 4.61 -5.61
N ARG A 318 -25.04 4.11 -4.36
CA ARG A 318 -25.94 3.02 -3.95
C ARG A 318 -27.44 3.38 -4.10
N TYR A 319 -27.76 4.68 -4.19
CA TYR A 319 -29.14 5.18 -4.28
C TYR A 319 -29.48 5.86 -5.60
N THR A 320 -28.54 5.99 -6.53
CA THR A 320 -28.80 6.52 -7.88
C THR A 320 -28.66 5.41 -8.92
N ARG A 321 -29.55 5.39 -9.91
CA ARG A 321 -29.50 4.46 -11.05
C ARG A 321 -29.33 5.25 -12.33
N LEU A 322 -28.41 4.82 -13.19
CA LEU A 322 -28.26 5.33 -14.54
C LEU A 322 -29.13 4.47 -15.47
N ASN A 323 -30.19 5.05 -16.03
CA ASN A 323 -30.99 4.38 -17.05
C ASN A 323 -30.46 4.77 -18.43
N LEU A 324 -29.87 3.82 -19.15
CA LEU A 324 -29.52 3.98 -20.56
C LEU A 324 -30.75 3.66 -21.41
N GLN A 325 -31.38 4.69 -21.98
CA GLN A 325 -32.44 4.50 -22.96
C GLN A 325 -31.82 4.52 -24.36
N ILE A 326 -31.63 3.35 -24.96
CA ILE A 326 -31.23 3.23 -26.36
C ILE A 326 -32.47 3.59 -27.20
N SER A 327 -32.59 4.84 -27.61
CA SER A 327 -33.54 5.18 -28.67
C SER A 327 -32.95 4.73 -30.00
N GLU A 328 -33.66 3.87 -30.73
CA GLU A 328 -33.40 3.58 -32.15
C GLU A 328 -33.72 4.83 -32.99
N ALA A 329 -32.96 5.89 -32.81
CA ALA A 329 -33.00 7.01 -33.71
C ALA A 329 -32.32 6.56 -35.01
N LYS A 330 -33.09 6.50 -36.11
CA LYS A 330 -32.55 6.36 -37.46
C LYS A 330 -31.47 7.42 -37.65
N ILE A 331 -30.21 7.00 -37.58
CA ILE A 331 -29.07 7.84 -37.93
C ILE A 331 -29.17 8.03 -39.45
N THR A 332 -29.77 9.13 -39.90
CA THR A 332 -29.52 9.63 -41.26
C THR A 332 -28.11 10.20 -41.27
N PRO A 333 -27.17 9.63 -42.03
CA PRO A 333 -25.82 10.16 -42.11
C PRO A 333 -25.88 11.57 -42.71
N LYS A 334 -25.42 12.58 -41.97
CA LYS A 334 -25.10 13.89 -42.55
C LYS A 334 -23.87 13.71 -43.43
N SER A 335 -24.07 13.77 -44.74
CA SER A 335 -23.00 13.92 -45.71
C SER A 335 -22.41 15.32 -45.59
N GLU A 336 -21.30 15.46 -44.88
CA GLU A 336 -20.27 16.47 -45.16
C GLU A 336 -19.16 16.35 -44.11
N LEU A 337 -18.05 15.76 -44.51
CA LEU A 337 -16.70 16.07 -44.04
C LEU A 337 -15.76 15.54 -45.13
N GLN A 338 -15.05 16.45 -45.80
CA GLN A 338 -14.04 16.09 -46.79
C GLN A 338 -12.88 15.33 -46.10
N PRO A 339 -12.32 14.28 -46.75
CA PRO A 339 -11.20 13.56 -46.19
C PRO A 339 -9.90 14.39 -46.28
N ALA A 340 -9.20 14.51 -45.16
CA ALA A 340 -7.80 14.91 -45.14
C ALA A 340 -6.93 13.79 -45.77
N PRO A 341 -5.84 14.11 -46.49
CA PRO A 341 -5.03 13.11 -47.15
C PRO A 341 -4.16 12.38 -46.12
N TYR A 342 -4.43 11.10 -45.89
CA TYR A 342 -3.47 10.18 -45.30
C TYR A 342 -3.14 9.07 -46.29
N ALA A 343 -1.83 8.88 -46.47
CA ALA A 343 -1.23 7.96 -47.42
C ALA A 343 -1.69 6.51 -47.20
N SER A 344 -2.08 5.86 -48.30
CA SER A 344 -2.51 4.47 -48.35
C SER A 344 -1.35 3.52 -48.08
N ARG A 345 -1.47 2.65 -47.08
CA ARG A 345 -0.89 1.30 -47.12
C ARG A 345 -2.05 0.31 -47.23
N CYS A 346 -2.15 -0.31 -48.40
CA CYS A 346 -3.14 -1.31 -48.72
C CYS A 346 -2.81 -2.62 -48.00
N PHE A 347 -3.77 -3.16 -47.24
CA PHE A 347 -3.90 -4.60 -47.04
C PHE A 347 -5.28 -5.03 -47.54
N SER A 348 -5.29 -5.93 -48.50
CA SER A 348 -6.47 -6.48 -49.16
C SER A 348 -7.22 -7.46 -48.23
N PRO A 349 -8.57 -7.42 -48.16
CA PRO A 349 -9.35 -8.40 -47.43
C PRO A 349 -9.48 -9.72 -48.20
N ILE A 350 -9.26 -10.84 -47.50
CA ILE A 350 -9.51 -12.20 -47.99
C ILE A 350 -11.03 -12.48 -47.94
N PRO A 351 -11.65 -13.03 -48.99
CA PRO A 351 -13.08 -13.27 -49.04
C PRO A 351 -13.49 -14.52 -48.24
N ARG A 352 -14.61 -14.43 -47.52
CA ARG A 352 -15.43 -15.59 -47.11
C ARG A 352 -16.87 -15.39 -47.59
N GLN A 353 -17.37 -16.39 -48.31
CA GLN A 353 -18.75 -16.63 -48.73
C GLN A 353 -18.90 -18.16 -48.92
N PRO A 354 -20.12 -18.74 -48.94
CA PRO A 354 -21.23 -18.65 -47.97
C PRO A 354 -21.88 -20.04 -47.75
N SER A 355 -23.15 -20.07 -47.27
CA SER A 355 -24.16 -21.16 -47.16
C SER A 355 -24.34 -21.81 -45.77
N ASP A 356 -25.53 -22.07 -45.23
CA ASP A 356 -26.92 -21.72 -45.61
C ASP A 356 -27.88 -21.83 -44.40
N LEU A 357 -28.88 -20.94 -44.44
CA LEU A 357 -30.23 -20.91 -43.86
C LEU A 357 -30.85 -22.21 -43.28
N TYR A 358 -31.55 -22.14 -42.14
CA TYR A 358 -33.04 -22.14 -42.06
C TYR A 358 -33.58 -22.08 -40.61
N ALA A 359 -34.76 -21.48 -40.49
CA ALA A 359 -35.45 -20.97 -39.30
C ALA A 359 -36.36 -21.96 -38.57
N MET A 360 -36.73 -21.67 -37.30
CA MET A 360 -38.07 -21.87 -36.69
C MET A 360 -38.21 -20.94 -35.47
N SER A 361 -38.99 -19.86 -35.56
CA SER A 361 -40.41 -19.69 -35.15
C SER A 361 -40.67 -19.59 -33.64
N ALA A 362 -41.24 -18.45 -33.25
CA ALA A 362 -41.77 -18.15 -31.92
C ALA A 362 -43.10 -18.88 -31.66
N ILE A 363 -43.25 -19.43 -30.44
CA ILE A 363 -44.53 -19.71 -29.78
C ILE A 363 -44.34 -19.35 -28.30
N GLY A 364 -45.20 -18.49 -27.77
CA GLY A 364 -45.17 -18.07 -26.36
C GLY A 364 -45.97 -18.99 -25.44
N CYS A 365 -45.70 -18.92 -24.12
CA CYS A 365 -46.72 -19.07 -23.07
C CYS A 365 -46.20 -18.60 -21.70
N LYS A 366 -47.14 -18.50 -20.75
CA LYS A 366 -47.24 -17.65 -19.56
C LYS A 366 -46.47 -18.10 -18.29
N VAL A 367 -46.42 -17.12 -17.38
CA VAL A 367 -46.13 -17.07 -15.93
C VAL A 367 -46.73 -18.20 -15.06
N SER A 368 -45.98 -18.70 -14.06
CA SER A 368 -46.41 -18.87 -12.64
C SER A 368 -45.31 -19.42 -11.69
N GLU A 369 -45.38 -19.01 -10.43
CA GLU A 369 -44.54 -19.34 -9.25
C GLU A 369 -44.57 -20.83 -8.80
N ALA A 370 -43.48 -21.32 -8.17
CA ALA A 370 -43.45 -21.94 -6.83
C ALA A 370 -42.13 -22.72 -6.54
N SER A 371 -41.79 -22.76 -5.24
CA SER A 371 -40.61 -23.30 -4.54
C SER A 371 -40.52 -24.84 -4.45
N LEU A 372 -39.31 -25.42 -4.44
CA LEU A 372 -38.73 -26.30 -3.38
C LEU A 372 -37.53 -27.17 -3.87
N TYR A 373 -36.40 -27.02 -3.16
CA TYR A 373 -35.36 -27.98 -2.72
C TYR A 373 -34.92 -29.24 -3.53
N LEU A 374 -33.58 -29.44 -3.45
CA LEU A 374 -32.74 -30.67 -3.50
C LEU A 374 -31.96 -31.00 -4.80
N ASP A 375 -30.63 -30.79 -4.69
CA ASP A 375 -29.52 -31.51 -5.34
C ASP A 375 -29.62 -33.04 -5.14
N PRO A 376 -28.96 -33.93 -5.94
CA PRO A 376 -27.54 -33.81 -6.34
C PRO A 376 -27.07 -34.34 -7.72
N VAL A 377 -25.89 -33.84 -8.12
CA VAL A 377 -24.77 -34.51 -8.85
C VAL A 377 -25.07 -35.18 -10.20
N VAL A 378 -24.59 -34.57 -11.29
CA VAL A 378 -23.81 -35.24 -12.36
C VAL A 378 -22.73 -34.27 -12.86
N SER A 379 -21.47 -34.64 -12.65
CA SER A 379 -20.28 -34.01 -13.23
C SER A 379 -20.16 -34.39 -14.70
N CYS A 380 -20.06 -33.39 -15.58
CA CYS A 380 -19.68 -33.60 -16.98
C CYS A 380 -18.26 -33.06 -17.16
N SER A 381 -17.32 -33.99 -17.32
CA SER A 381 -15.93 -33.74 -17.68
C SER A 381 -15.83 -33.37 -19.16
N VAL A 382 -15.38 -32.15 -19.45
CA VAL A 382 -14.81 -31.81 -20.76
C VAL A 382 -13.44 -31.21 -20.52
N SER A 383 -12.43 -32.03 -20.74
CA SER A 383 -11.04 -31.65 -20.94
C SER A 383 -10.91 -30.98 -22.31
N MET A 384 -10.37 -29.76 -22.34
CA MET A 384 -9.82 -29.17 -23.56
C MET A 384 -8.37 -28.77 -23.31
N ASN A 385 -7.47 -29.61 -23.81
CA ASN A 385 -6.15 -29.20 -24.27
C ASN A 385 -6.35 -28.29 -25.49
N LEU A 386 -5.75 -27.11 -25.49
CA LEU A 386 -5.37 -26.47 -26.75
C LEU A 386 -4.10 -25.63 -26.55
N ALA A 387 -2.98 -26.23 -26.93
CA ALA A 387 -1.82 -25.50 -27.39
C ALA A 387 -2.22 -24.69 -28.64
N SER A 388 -1.85 -23.41 -28.68
CA SER A 388 -1.72 -22.71 -29.95
C SER A 388 -0.53 -21.75 -29.88
N HIS A 389 0.52 -22.16 -30.58
CA HIS A 389 1.54 -21.31 -31.15
C HIS A 389 0.87 -20.15 -31.91
N ILE A 390 1.24 -18.92 -31.57
CA ILE A 390 1.20 -17.79 -32.51
C ILE A 390 2.50 -17.04 -32.35
N SER A 391 3.38 -17.25 -33.33
CA SER A 391 4.56 -16.45 -33.64
C SER A 391 4.12 -15.07 -34.15
N PHE A 392 4.68 -14.00 -33.57
CA PHE A 392 4.73 -12.68 -34.20
C PHE A 392 6.18 -12.30 -34.41
N GLU A 393 6.48 -11.96 -35.65
CA GLU A 393 7.79 -11.54 -36.15
C GLU A 393 8.14 -10.15 -35.59
N GLU A 394 9.28 -10.05 -34.89
CA GLU A 394 9.98 -8.80 -34.65
C GLU A 394 10.89 -8.49 -35.85
N GLU A 395 10.79 -7.28 -36.39
CA GLU A 395 11.77 -6.75 -37.35
C GLU A 395 13.11 -6.51 -36.63
N SER A 396 14.03 -7.44 -36.83
CA SER A 396 15.42 -7.37 -36.40
C SER A 396 16.25 -6.43 -37.28
N PHE A 397 16.97 -5.49 -36.66
CA PHE A 397 18.17 -4.88 -37.23
C PHE A 397 19.32 -5.89 -37.12
N LYS A 398 19.96 -6.21 -38.25
CA LYS A 398 21.09 -7.15 -38.32
C LYS A 398 22.40 -6.51 -37.86
N SER A 399 23.16 -7.25 -37.04
CA SER A 399 24.63 -7.29 -37.13
C SER A 399 25.09 -8.73 -36.90
N ASP A 400 25.92 -9.22 -37.81
CA ASP A 400 26.28 -10.61 -38.04
C ASP A 400 27.17 -11.27 -36.96
N GLY A 401 26.90 -12.56 -36.72
CA GLY A 401 27.87 -13.67 -36.70
C GLY A 401 28.79 -13.87 -35.49
N ASN A 402 28.53 -14.87 -34.64
CA ASN A 402 28.96 -16.27 -34.84
C ASN A 402 28.66 -17.13 -33.61
N ASP A 403 28.17 -18.33 -33.87
CA ASP A 403 27.94 -19.42 -32.92
C ASP A 403 29.26 -20.03 -32.41
N ASP A 404 29.29 -20.39 -31.11
CA ASP A 404 29.79 -21.68 -30.64
C ASP A 404 29.34 -21.91 -29.18
N GLU A 405 28.82 -23.11 -28.93
CA GLU A 405 28.31 -23.62 -27.66
C GLU A 405 29.43 -23.79 -26.61
N ASN A 406 29.18 -23.43 -25.34
CA ASN A 406 29.54 -24.20 -24.14
C ASN A 406 29.04 -23.53 -22.85
N GLU A 407 28.59 -24.38 -21.92
CA GLU A 407 28.23 -24.07 -20.54
C GLU A 407 29.39 -23.40 -19.77
N GLU A 408 29.12 -22.25 -19.16
CA GLU A 408 29.57 -21.86 -17.81
C GLU A 408 28.99 -20.47 -17.51
N SER A 409 28.18 -20.35 -16.46
CA SER A 409 27.61 -19.08 -16.02
C SER A 409 28.71 -18.21 -15.38
N SER A 410 29.50 -17.56 -16.22
CA SER A 410 30.43 -16.50 -15.80
C SER A 410 29.64 -15.24 -15.50
N PHE A 411 29.61 -14.84 -14.22
CA PHE A 411 29.13 -13.53 -13.81
C PHE A 411 30.05 -12.48 -14.43
N ASN A 412 29.54 -11.80 -15.46
CA ASN A 412 30.20 -10.66 -16.06
C ASN A 412 29.30 -9.45 -15.77
N VAL A 413 29.75 -8.60 -14.85
CA VAL A 413 29.06 -7.35 -14.49
C VAL A 413 29.14 -6.40 -15.68
N LYS A 414 28.18 -6.50 -16.59
CA LYS A 414 27.88 -5.48 -17.59
C LYS A 414 26.38 -5.24 -17.64
N HIS A 415 26.00 -4.10 -17.07
CA HIS A 415 24.75 -3.35 -17.28
C HIS A 415 23.44 -4.15 -17.36
N VAL A 416 22.90 -4.49 -16.19
CA VAL A 416 21.45 -4.45 -15.91
C VAL A 416 21.25 -3.88 -14.50
N GLU A 417 20.34 -2.92 -14.38
CA GLU A 417 19.88 -2.29 -13.13
C GLU A 417 19.09 -3.29 -12.27
N ASN A 418 19.74 -4.32 -11.75
CA ASN A 418 19.03 -5.46 -11.19
C ASN A 418 18.84 -5.35 -9.65
N ILE A 419 17.59 -5.30 -9.21
CA ILE A 419 17.18 -5.38 -7.79
C ILE A 419 17.71 -6.65 -7.11
N GLU A 420 18.04 -7.69 -7.88
CA GLU A 420 18.70 -8.89 -7.37
C GLU A 420 19.97 -8.59 -6.60
N ILE A 421 20.72 -7.53 -6.93
CA ILE A 421 21.91 -7.12 -6.15
C ILE A 421 21.50 -6.81 -4.71
N LEU A 422 20.44 -6.01 -4.51
CA LEU A 422 19.92 -5.71 -3.19
C LEU A 422 19.47 -7.00 -2.48
N TYR A 423 18.70 -7.86 -3.14
CA TYR A 423 18.19 -9.07 -2.52
C TYR A 423 19.29 -10.06 -2.14
N ASN A 424 20.25 -10.27 -3.04
CA ASN A 424 21.40 -11.14 -2.79
C ASN A 424 22.24 -10.63 -1.63
N PHE A 425 22.40 -9.31 -1.52
CA PHE A 425 23.10 -8.71 -0.40
C PHE A 425 22.32 -8.82 0.91
N LEU A 426 21.04 -8.43 0.93
CA LEU A 426 20.21 -8.47 2.14
C LEU A 426 19.97 -9.90 2.66
N ARG A 427 20.13 -10.92 1.80
CA ARG A 427 20.11 -12.34 2.22
C ARG A 427 21.21 -12.69 3.22
N LEU A 428 22.31 -11.96 3.21
CA LEU A 428 23.45 -12.14 4.11
C LEU A 428 23.21 -11.59 5.52
N GLN A 429 22.17 -10.77 5.70
CA GLN A 429 21.82 -10.22 7.01
C GLN A 429 21.18 -11.31 7.90
N SER A 430 21.48 -11.32 9.20
CA SER A 430 20.76 -12.12 10.18
C SER A 430 19.44 -11.46 10.60
N TYR A 431 18.62 -12.16 11.39
CA TYR A 431 17.33 -11.65 11.85
C TYR A 431 17.47 -10.36 12.70
N ASP A 432 18.52 -10.28 13.52
CA ASP A 432 18.90 -9.17 14.41
C ASP A 432 19.78 -8.10 13.73
N GLY A 433 19.89 -8.15 12.41
CA GLY A 433 20.53 -7.10 11.63
C GLY A 433 22.04 -7.22 11.45
N LYS A 434 22.71 -8.22 12.05
CA LYS A 434 24.14 -8.46 11.86
C LYS A 434 24.42 -8.97 10.46
N PHE A 435 25.64 -8.79 10.00
CA PHE A 435 26.17 -9.53 8.86
C PHE A 435 27.19 -10.51 9.40
N LEU A 436 26.87 -11.80 9.33
CA LEU A 436 27.75 -12.84 9.88
C LEU A 436 28.93 -13.06 8.94
N ALA A 437 30.08 -13.39 9.53
CA ALA A 437 31.31 -13.74 8.82
C ALA A 437 31.23 -15.13 8.17
N SER A 438 30.26 -15.32 7.28
CA SER A 438 30.00 -16.57 6.59
C SER A 438 30.81 -16.66 5.29
N LYS A 439 30.95 -17.87 4.76
CA LYS A 439 31.62 -18.08 3.46
C LYS A 439 30.92 -17.31 2.34
N GLU A 440 29.60 -17.22 2.40
CA GLU A 440 28.76 -16.50 1.45
C GLU A 440 29.02 -15.00 1.51
N PHE A 441 29.18 -14.42 2.70
CA PHE A 441 29.52 -13.01 2.85
C PHE A 441 30.88 -12.69 2.23
N TYR A 442 31.91 -13.48 2.54
CA TYR A 442 33.23 -13.28 1.94
C TYR A 442 33.22 -13.49 0.43
N LYS A 443 32.51 -14.52 -0.05
CA LYS A 443 32.34 -14.78 -1.49
C LYS A 443 31.63 -13.65 -2.22
N TYR A 444 30.75 -12.89 -1.55
CA TYR A 444 30.06 -11.75 -2.17
C TYR A 444 31.02 -10.62 -2.56
N PHE A 445 32.11 -10.43 -1.80
CA PHE A 445 33.09 -9.36 -2.05
C PHE A 445 34.38 -9.83 -2.76
N ASP A 446 34.63 -11.15 -2.82
CA ASP A 446 35.78 -11.74 -3.51
C ASP A 446 35.35 -12.34 -4.87
N ASP A 447 35.56 -11.61 -5.98
CA ASP A 447 35.27 -12.04 -7.37
C ASP A 447 36.08 -13.25 -7.87
N SER A 448 37.04 -13.74 -7.08
CA SER A 448 37.94 -14.83 -7.48
C SER A 448 37.42 -16.19 -7.00
N GLY A 449 36.75 -16.91 -7.89
CA GLY A 449 36.47 -18.34 -7.71
C GLY A 449 37.69 -19.09 -7.13
N ASP A 450 37.41 -19.89 -6.10
CA ASP A 450 38.30 -20.90 -5.50
C ASP A 450 39.55 -20.46 -4.71
N LYS A 451 39.65 -19.19 -4.29
CA LYS A 451 40.57 -18.81 -3.18
C LYS A 451 39.80 -18.18 -2.03
N ILE A 452 38.94 -18.97 -1.39
CA ILE A 452 38.30 -18.61 -0.12
C ILE A 452 39.39 -18.27 0.91
N ASN A 453 39.29 -17.06 1.48
CA ASN A 453 40.25 -16.38 2.33
C ASN A 453 41.47 -15.84 1.59
N ASN A 454 41.55 -14.52 1.44
CA ASN A 454 42.68 -13.79 2.02
C ASN A 454 42.51 -12.26 2.09
N ASN A 455 41.81 -11.56 1.19
CA ASN A 455 41.86 -10.09 1.22
C ASN A 455 41.02 -9.46 2.34
N LEU A 456 39.72 -9.74 2.43
CA LEU A 456 38.85 -9.12 3.44
C LEU A 456 39.16 -9.57 4.88
N LYS A 457 39.56 -10.84 5.09
CA LYS A 457 40.02 -11.33 6.40
C LYS A 457 41.40 -10.79 6.81
N LYS A 458 42.32 -10.58 5.85
CA LYS A 458 43.62 -9.95 6.15
C LYS A 458 43.53 -8.45 6.34
N SER A 459 42.49 -7.81 5.78
CA SER A 459 42.27 -6.37 5.90
C SER A 459 41.55 -5.97 7.18
N ILE A 460 41.20 -6.91 8.08
CA ILE A 460 40.67 -6.58 9.39
C ILE A 460 41.68 -5.67 10.10
N PRO A 461 41.32 -4.40 10.42
CA PRO A 461 42.25 -3.47 11.04
C PRO A 461 42.73 -3.99 12.40
N LYS A 462 43.97 -3.68 12.74
CA LYS A 462 44.58 -3.95 14.07
C LYS A 462 44.70 -2.64 14.82
N ALA A 463 44.30 -2.61 16.09
CA ALA A 463 44.54 -1.47 16.96
C ALA A 463 46.04 -1.38 17.31
N GLU A 464 46.71 -0.29 16.92
CA GLU A 464 48.17 -0.11 17.04
C GLU A 464 48.69 -0.14 18.48
N GLU A 465 47.87 0.24 19.46
CA GLU A 465 48.28 0.36 20.87
C GLU A 465 48.17 -0.95 21.66
N GLU A 466 47.41 -1.95 21.19
CA GLU A 466 47.16 -3.20 21.94
C GLU A 466 47.25 -4.50 21.11
N ASN A 467 47.51 -4.46 19.80
CA ASN A 467 47.51 -5.64 18.90
C ASN A 467 46.21 -6.49 18.94
N LYS A 468 45.12 -5.96 19.53
CA LYS A 468 43.81 -6.63 19.58
C LYS A 468 43.14 -6.53 18.22
N LEU A 469 42.73 -7.68 17.68
CA LEU A 469 41.99 -7.78 16.43
C LEU A 469 40.53 -7.36 16.66
N ILE A 470 39.96 -6.56 15.75
CA ILE A 470 38.53 -6.28 15.75
C ILE A 470 37.77 -7.61 15.63
N LYS A 471 36.70 -7.77 16.42
CA LYS A 471 35.82 -8.94 16.27
C LYS A 471 35.29 -9.02 14.84
N GLU A 472 35.33 -10.21 14.25
CA GLU A 472 34.97 -10.44 12.84
C GLU A 472 33.53 -9.97 12.52
N GLU A 473 32.60 -10.14 13.46
CA GLU A 473 31.21 -9.68 13.36
C GLU A 473 31.08 -8.15 13.30
N ILE A 474 31.92 -7.42 14.05
CA ILE A 474 31.94 -5.95 14.01
C ILE A 474 32.43 -5.50 12.63
N TRP A 475 33.53 -6.08 12.16
CA TRP A 475 34.12 -5.73 10.87
C TRP A 475 33.16 -5.99 9.70
N THR A 476 32.60 -7.19 9.62
CA THR A 476 31.66 -7.59 8.56
C THR A 476 30.39 -6.74 8.57
N THR A 477 29.84 -6.45 9.75
CA THR A 477 28.68 -5.55 9.89
C THR A 477 29.04 -4.12 9.48
N SER A 478 30.21 -3.58 9.84
CA SER A 478 30.66 -2.25 9.43
C SER A 478 30.88 -2.14 7.92
N ILE A 479 31.47 -3.16 7.30
CA ILE A 479 31.64 -3.26 5.84
C ILE A 479 30.27 -3.28 5.15
N ALA A 480 29.33 -4.06 5.68
CA ALA A 480 27.99 -4.13 5.13
C ALA A 480 27.23 -2.79 5.22
N ILE A 481 27.36 -2.08 6.35
CA ILE A 481 26.80 -0.74 6.53
C ILE A 481 27.35 0.23 5.48
N LYS A 482 28.65 0.22 5.24
CA LYS A 482 29.28 1.11 4.25
C LYS A 482 28.99 0.71 2.82
N TYR A 483 28.84 -0.58 2.52
CA TYR A 483 28.33 -1.03 1.24
C TYR A 483 26.89 -0.55 0.98
N LEU A 484 26.00 -0.66 1.98
CA LEU A 484 24.64 -0.13 1.89
C LEU A 484 24.66 1.38 1.60
N GLU A 485 25.44 2.14 2.37
CA GLU A 485 25.51 3.60 2.29
C GLU A 485 26.13 4.11 0.98
N ILE A 486 27.23 3.52 0.52
CA ILE A 486 28.01 4.03 -0.60
C ILE A 486 27.52 3.44 -1.94
N VAL A 487 27.19 2.15 -1.96
CA VAL A 487 26.89 1.41 -3.20
C VAL A 487 25.39 1.27 -3.44
N LEU A 488 24.61 0.92 -2.41
CA LEU A 488 23.19 0.61 -2.59
C LEU A 488 22.27 1.84 -2.45
N PHE A 489 22.52 2.75 -1.51
CA PHE A 489 21.66 3.93 -1.28
C PHE A 489 21.47 4.84 -2.50
N PRO A 490 22.46 5.05 -3.39
CA PRO A 490 22.22 5.83 -4.61
C PRO A 490 21.03 5.33 -5.45
N LYS A 491 20.67 4.04 -5.35
CA LYS A 491 19.57 3.44 -6.12
C LYS A 491 18.43 2.87 -5.27
N PHE A 492 18.73 2.35 -4.09
CA PHE A 492 17.83 1.51 -3.27
C PHE A 492 17.75 1.99 -1.82
N LYS A 493 17.93 3.29 -1.56
CA LYS A 493 17.88 3.84 -0.19
C LYS A 493 16.58 3.47 0.52
N GLU A 494 15.43 3.67 -0.14
CA GLU A 494 14.14 3.43 0.51
C GLU A 494 13.93 1.96 0.89
N GLU A 495 14.39 1.03 0.06
CA GLU A 495 14.21 -0.41 0.24
C GLU A 495 15.19 -1.00 1.27
N SER A 496 16.35 -0.36 1.45
CA SER A 496 17.42 -0.86 2.32
C SER A 496 17.55 -0.13 3.66
N GLU A 497 16.88 1.02 3.84
CA GLU A 497 17.01 1.86 5.05
C GLU A 497 16.68 1.12 6.35
N ILE A 498 15.62 0.30 6.39
CA ILE A 498 15.30 -0.47 7.62
C ILE A 498 16.42 -1.45 7.95
N CYS A 499 16.95 -2.17 6.95
CA CYS A 499 18.05 -3.11 7.14
C CYS A 499 19.32 -2.38 7.60
N PHE A 500 19.59 -1.19 7.06
CA PHE A 500 20.67 -0.32 7.48
C PHE A 500 20.50 0.14 8.93
N GLU A 501 19.32 0.64 9.33
CA GLU A 501 19.03 1.09 10.69
C GLU A 501 19.20 -0.04 11.70
N LYS A 502 18.76 -1.26 11.37
CA LYS A 502 19.01 -2.45 12.17
C LYS A 502 20.50 -2.76 12.32
N ALA A 503 21.24 -2.76 11.20
CA ALA A 503 22.69 -3.00 11.20
C ALA A 503 23.43 -1.95 12.07
N MET A 504 23.02 -0.69 11.99
CA MET A 504 23.55 0.39 12.82
C MET A 504 23.21 0.21 14.31
N LYS A 505 21.97 -0.17 14.64
CA LYS A 505 21.53 -0.44 16.02
C LYS A 505 22.35 -1.58 16.63
N ILE A 506 22.56 -2.67 15.89
CA ILE A 506 23.32 -3.81 16.39
C ILE A 506 24.83 -3.53 16.45
N LEU A 507 25.40 -2.77 15.50
CA LEU A 507 26.80 -2.34 15.57
C LEU A 507 27.06 -1.55 16.87
N LYS A 508 26.18 -0.61 17.22
CA LYS A 508 26.26 0.14 18.49
C LYS A 508 26.18 -0.76 19.73
N LYS A 509 25.46 -1.88 19.67
CA LYS A 509 25.38 -2.88 20.76
C LYS A 509 26.62 -3.78 20.80
N LEU A 510 27.21 -4.11 19.65
CA LEU A 510 28.38 -4.99 19.52
C LEU A 510 29.68 -4.30 19.94
N VAL A 511 29.80 -3.00 19.67
CA VAL A 511 30.90 -2.16 20.14
C VAL A 511 30.70 -1.89 21.62
N ILE A 512 31.58 -2.44 22.44
CA ILE A 512 31.52 -2.35 23.91
C ILE A 512 32.71 -1.51 24.37
N GLU A 513 32.59 -0.82 25.49
CA GLU A 513 33.67 0.02 26.02
C GLU A 513 35.02 -0.72 26.19
N ASN A 514 35.04 -2.06 26.36
CA ASN A 514 36.27 -2.85 26.48
C ASN A 514 36.26 -4.19 25.71
N GLY A 515 37.38 -4.55 25.07
CA GLY A 515 37.62 -5.91 24.54
C GLY A 515 37.10 -6.20 23.12
N ASP A 516 36.72 -5.19 22.36
CA ASP A 516 36.19 -5.29 20.99
C ASP A 516 37.24 -5.02 19.89
N GLY A 517 38.42 -4.54 20.26
CA GLY A 517 39.50 -4.18 19.33
C GLY A 517 39.29 -2.86 18.60
N CYS A 518 38.26 -2.08 18.95
CA CYS A 518 37.95 -0.79 18.33
C CYS A 518 38.62 0.37 19.09
N LYS A 519 39.11 1.39 18.35
CA LYS A 519 39.78 2.57 18.93
C LYS A 519 38.77 3.69 19.27
N GLY A 520 38.81 4.18 20.50
CA GLY A 520 37.97 5.30 20.97
C GLY A 520 37.76 5.25 22.49
N ASN A 521 37.54 6.41 23.11
CA ASN A 521 37.34 6.54 24.55
C ASN A 521 35.92 6.16 25.00
N ASN A 522 34.97 6.19 24.07
CA ASN A 522 33.58 5.82 24.29
C ASN A 522 33.05 5.02 23.08
N SER A 523 31.84 4.46 23.22
CA SER A 523 31.22 3.64 22.17
C SER A 523 30.99 4.40 20.86
N GLU A 524 30.69 5.70 20.90
CA GLU A 524 30.46 6.52 19.71
C GLU A 524 31.74 6.73 18.89
N GLU A 525 32.84 7.08 19.54
CA GLU A 525 34.16 7.23 18.92
C GLU A 525 34.61 5.91 18.29
N LYS A 526 34.40 4.80 18.98
CA LYS A 526 34.71 3.45 18.47
C LYS A 526 33.90 3.07 17.24
N VAL A 527 32.57 3.32 17.27
CA VAL A 527 31.69 3.09 16.11
C VAL A 527 32.13 3.95 14.93
N LYS A 528 32.44 5.23 15.17
CA LYS A 528 32.92 6.14 14.13
C LYS A 528 34.22 5.62 13.51
N TRP A 529 35.20 5.26 14.33
CA TRP A 529 36.49 4.77 13.87
C TRP A 529 36.37 3.51 13.00
N VAL A 530 35.57 2.51 13.41
CA VAL A 530 35.42 1.28 12.63
C VAL A 530 34.66 1.52 11.32
N LEU A 531 33.69 2.44 11.31
CA LEU A 531 32.98 2.84 10.09
C LEU A 531 33.88 3.60 9.11
N GLU A 532 34.77 4.47 9.59
CA GLU A 532 35.78 5.13 8.75
C GLU A 532 36.70 4.09 8.08
N LYS A 533 37.15 3.07 8.82
CA LYS A 533 37.96 1.98 8.24
C LYS A 533 37.20 1.12 7.24
N ALA A 534 35.93 0.84 7.49
CA ALA A 534 35.09 0.15 6.54
C ALA A 534 34.84 0.98 5.26
N GLU A 535 34.72 2.30 5.39
CA GLU A 535 34.53 3.23 4.27
C GLU A 535 35.77 3.32 3.38
N GLU A 536 36.96 3.43 3.97
CA GLU A 536 38.25 3.34 3.26
C GLU A 536 38.32 2.05 2.45
N TRP A 537 37.94 0.92 3.05
CA TRP A 537 37.97 -0.39 2.42
C TRP A 537 36.96 -0.51 1.27
N ILE A 538 35.69 -0.14 1.49
CA ILE A 538 34.64 -0.20 0.46
C ILE A 538 34.97 0.73 -0.70
N THR A 539 35.45 1.94 -0.42
CA THR A 539 35.83 2.88 -1.49
C THR A 539 36.95 2.32 -2.34
N LYS A 540 37.93 1.67 -1.73
CA LYS A 540 39.00 0.97 -2.45
C LYS A 540 38.44 -0.18 -3.29
N TRP A 541 37.59 -1.02 -2.71
CA TRP A 541 36.94 -2.14 -3.39
C TRP A 541 36.13 -1.67 -4.61
N VAL A 542 35.30 -0.64 -4.46
CA VAL A 542 34.50 -0.05 -5.56
C VAL A 542 35.38 0.50 -6.69
N ASN A 543 36.56 1.03 -6.40
CA ASN A 543 37.48 1.55 -7.41
C ASN A 543 38.31 0.45 -8.11
N GLU A 544 38.44 -0.72 -7.48
CA GLU A 544 39.17 -1.88 -8.00
C GLU A 544 38.27 -2.88 -8.75
N SER A 545 36.96 -2.81 -8.53
CA SER A 545 35.90 -3.60 -9.19
C SER A 545 35.37 -2.89 -10.42
#